data_AF-A0A351L9H7-F1
#
_entry.id   AF-A0A351L9H7-F1
#
_cell.length_a   1.000
_cell.length_b   1.000
_cell.length_c   1.000
_cell.angle_alpha   90.00
_cell.angle_beta   90.00
_cell.angle_gamma   90.00
#
_symmetry.space_group_name_H-M   'P 1'
#
loop_
_entity.id
_entity.type
_entity.pdbx_description
1 polymer ?
#
loop_
_entity_poly.entity_id
_entity_poly.type
_entity_poly.pdbx_seq_one_letter_code
_entity_poly.pdbx_strand_id
1 'polypeptide(L)' 'MTILIALFIVGWVAASVIGTQAYFRGEQSKPIHERNWRSESFEKLAESITGTEIDYNVRVPAYGVIDAYASNNLPN' A
#
# COMPACT_ATOMS: atom_id res chain seq x y z
N MET A 1 37.90 3.90 -8.69
CA MET A 1 36.98 4.32 -7.61
C MET A 1 35.62 4.75 -8.15
N THR A 2 35.55 5.56 -9.21
CA THR A 2 34.28 6.03 -9.82
C THR A 2 33.28 4.92 -10.15
N ILE A 3 33.73 3.85 -10.82
CA ILE A 3 32.85 2.73 -11.22
C ILE A 3 32.27 2.00 -10.00
N LEU A 4 33.08 1.81 -8.94
CA LEU A 4 32.64 1.13 -7.73
C LEU A 4 31.56 1.93 -7.00
N ILE A 5 31.75 3.25 -6.90
CA ILE A 5 30.76 4.16 -6.30
C ILE A 5 29.46 4.14 -7.12
N ALA A 6 29.57 4.22 -8.45
CA ALA A 6 28.41 4.17 -9.33
C ALA A 6 27.63 2.85 -9.18
N LEU A 7 28.33 1.72 -9.07
CA LEU A 7 27.71 0.42 -8.84
C LEU A 7 26.88 0.40 -7.55
N PHE A 8 27.42 0.92 -6.45
CA PHE A 8 26.68 0.97 -5.18
C PHE A 8 25.49 1.92 -5.23
N ILE A 9 25.61 3.09 -5.88
CA ILE A 9 24.49 4.01 -6.03
C ILE A 9 23.37 3.36 -6.85
N VAL A 10 23.70 2.75 -7.99
CA VAL A 10 22.70 2.09 -8.84
C VAL A 10 22.05 0.91 -8.12
N GLY A 11 22.86 0.09 -7.43
CA GLY A 11 22.34 -1.03 -6.63
C GLY A 11 21.41 -0.58 -5.51
N TRP A 12 21.77 0.49 -4.80
CA TRP A 12 20.93 1.08 -3.77
C TRP A 12 19.62 1.62 -4.32
N VAL A 13 19.67 2.40 -5.42
CA VAL A 13 18.47 2.92 -6.09
C VAL A 13 17.56 1.77 -6.54
N ALA A 14 18.12 0.73 -7.15
CA ALA A 14 17.35 -0.44 -7.57
C ALA A 14 16.66 -1.13 -6.39
N ALA A 15 17.38 -1.34 -5.29
CA ALA A 15 16.81 -1.93 -4.07
C ALA A 15 15.70 -1.07 -3.46
N SER A 16 15.87 0.26 -3.40
CA SER A 16 14.84 1.17 -2.92
C SER A 16 13.58 1.12 -3.78
N VAL A 17 13.72 1.17 -5.11
CA VAL A 17 12.58 1.09 -6.04
C VAL A 17 11.83 -0.23 -5.86
N ILE A 18 12.54 -1.36 -5.87
CA ILE A 18 11.94 -2.69 -5.72
C ILE A 18 11.26 -2.83 -4.35
N GLY A 19 11.89 -2.36 -3.28
CA GLY A 19 11.33 -2.40 -1.93
C GLY A 19 10.04 -1.59 -1.81
N THR A 20 10.00 -0.39 -2.40
CA THR A 20 8.79 0.44 -2.44
C THR A 20 7.68 -0.24 -3.23
N GLN A 21 7.97 -0.82 -4.40
CA GLN A 21 7.00 -1.60 -5.17
C GLN A 21 6.41 -2.76 -4.36
N ALA A 22 7.29 -3.55 -3.73
CA ALA A 22 6.88 -4.72 -2.96
C ALA A 22 6.00 -4.33 -1.75
N TYR A 23 6.35 -3.25 -1.06
CA TYR A 23 5.56 -2.75 0.07
C TYR A 23 4.14 -2.38 -0.35
N PHE A 24 3.97 -1.56 -1.39
CA PHE A 24 2.65 -1.11 -1.82
C PHE A 24 1.80 -2.25 -2.38
N ARG A 25 2.38 -3.15 -3.18
CA ARG A 25 1.65 -4.35 -3.65
C ARG A 25 1.24 -5.28 -2.52
N GLY A 26 2.09 -5.41 -1.50
CA GLY A 26 1.77 -6.16 -0.28
C GLY A 26 0.59 -5.54 0.46
N GLU A 27 0.61 -4.22 0.66
CA GLU A 27 -0.52 -3.53 1.28
C GLU A 27 -1.79 -3.66 0.42
N GLN A 28 -1.71 -3.54 -0.91
CA GLN A 28 -2.84 -3.72 -1.83
C GLN A 28 -3.51 -5.10 -1.78
N SER A 29 -2.86 -6.14 -1.24
CA SER A 29 -3.43 -7.50 -1.16
C SER A 29 -3.70 -7.97 0.28
N LYS A 30 -3.15 -7.26 1.27
CA LYS A 30 -3.29 -7.61 2.67
C LYS A 30 -4.71 -7.36 3.19
N PRO A 31 -5.25 -8.25 4.04
CA PRO A 31 -6.48 -7.98 4.77
C PRO A 31 -6.34 -6.75 5.68
N ILE A 32 -7.28 -5.81 5.61
CA ILE A 32 -7.19 -4.55 6.36
C ILE A 32 -8.38 -4.28 7.27
N HIS A 33 -8.19 -3.32 8.17
CA HIS A 33 -9.25 -2.80 9.03
C HIS A 33 -10.16 -1.86 8.24
N GLU A 34 -11.44 -1.83 8.60
CA GLU A 34 -12.46 -1.00 7.94
C GLU A 34 -12.11 0.50 7.92
N ARG A 35 -11.49 1.03 8.99
CA ARG A 35 -11.05 2.44 9.05
C ARG A 35 -10.02 2.82 7.97
N ASN A 36 -9.25 1.85 7.48
CA ASN A 36 -8.23 2.06 6.45
C ASN A 36 -8.71 1.63 5.07
N TRP A 37 -9.95 1.10 4.99
CA TRP A 37 -10.56 0.61 3.76
C TRP A 37 -10.91 1.72 2.78
N ARG A 38 -11.33 2.87 3.30
CA ARG A 38 -11.76 4.04 2.51
C ARG A 38 -10.70 5.14 2.47
N SER A 39 -9.45 4.78 2.19
CA SER A 39 -8.34 5.73 2.11
C SER A 39 -8.02 6.10 0.65
N GLU A 40 -8.67 7.15 0.14
CA GLU A 40 -8.46 7.64 -1.23
C GLU A 40 -7.01 8.10 -1.48
N SER A 41 -6.37 8.68 -0.45
CA SER A 41 -4.96 9.10 -0.55
C SER A 41 -4.01 7.92 -0.66
N PHE A 42 -4.29 6.82 0.05
CA PHE A 42 -3.52 5.58 -0.10
C PHE A 42 -3.71 4.98 -1.49
N GLU A 43 -4.95 4.93 -1.99
CA GLU A 43 -5.27 4.38 -3.30
C GLU A 43 -4.52 5.09 -4.43
N LYS A 44 -4.60 6.43 -4.48
CA LYS A 44 -3.88 7.24 -5.46
C LYS A 44 -2.37 7.06 -5.37
N LEU A 45 -1.83 7.00 -4.15
CA LEU A 45 -0.38 6.81 -3.97
C LEU A 45 0.05 5.40 -4.40
N ALA A 46 -0.69 4.38 -3.99
CA ALA A 46 -0.42 3.00 -4.32
C ALA A 46 -0.47 2.76 -5.82
N GLU A 47 -1.47 3.31 -6.52
CA GLU A 47 -1.58 3.22 -7.97
C GLU A 47 -0.43 3.97 -8.66
N SER A 48 -0.10 5.19 -8.23
CA SER A 48 1.01 5.97 -8.82
C SER A 48 2.37 5.29 -8.68
N ILE A 49 2.55 4.52 -7.61
CA ILE A 49 3.78 3.76 -7.37
C ILE A 49 3.73 2.46 -8.15
N THR A 50 2.70 1.64 -7.97
CA THR A 50 2.67 0.25 -8.46
C THR A 50 2.22 0.08 -9.90
N GLY A 51 1.57 1.11 -10.46
CA GLY A 51 0.91 1.06 -11.75
C GLY A 51 -0.34 0.16 -11.78
N THR A 52 -0.83 -0.25 -10.61
CA THR A 52 -1.97 -1.16 -10.48
C THR A 52 -3.01 -0.58 -9.52
N GLU A 53 -4.26 -0.55 -9.98
CA GLU A 53 -5.42 -0.21 -9.14
C GLU A 53 -5.61 -1.24 -8.03
N ILE A 54 -6.33 -0.85 -6.96
CA ILE A 54 -6.64 -1.76 -5.86
C ILE A 54 -7.77 -2.70 -6.29
N ASP A 55 -7.49 -4.00 -6.30
CA ASP A 55 -8.53 -5.02 -6.47
C ASP A 55 -9.21 -5.32 -5.14
N TYR A 56 -10.41 -4.79 -4.95
CA TYR A 56 -11.24 -4.99 -3.76
C TYR A 56 -11.87 -6.40 -3.66
N ASN A 57 -11.66 -7.28 -4.65
CA ASN A 57 -11.96 -8.71 -4.52
C ASN A 57 -10.83 -9.47 -3.80
N VAL A 58 -9.61 -8.92 -3.82
CA VAL A 58 -8.42 -9.52 -3.20
C VAL A 58 -8.11 -8.86 -1.86
N ARG A 59 -8.08 -7.53 -1.83
CA ARG A 59 -7.98 -6.78 -0.58
C ARG A 59 -9.33 -6.86 0.07
N VAL A 60 -9.51 -7.60 1.16
CA VAL A 60 -10.80 -7.72 1.88
C VAL A 60 -10.67 -7.33 3.36
N PRO A 61 -11.74 -6.85 4.03
CA PRO A 61 -11.68 -6.53 5.44
C PRO A 61 -11.43 -7.79 6.28
N ALA A 62 -10.41 -7.76 7.15
CA ALA A 62 -10.05 -8.92 7.97
C ALA A 62 -11.05 -9.19 9.11
N TYR A 63 -11.79 -8.16 9.53
CA TYR A 63 -12.71 -8.19 10.66
C TYR A 63 -14.07 -7.71 10.17
N GLY A 64 -14.90 -8.63 9.67
CA GLY A 64 -16.18 -8.29 9.03
C GLY A 64 -17.31 -7.86 9.97
N VAL A 65 -17.11 -7.87 11.29
CA VAL A 65 -18.07 -7.43 12.30
C VAL A 65 -17.26 -7.04 13.54
N ILE A 66 -17.66 -5.98 14.25
CA ILE A 66 -17.10 -5.44 15.51
C ILE A 66 -16.01 -4.36 15.32
N ASP A 67 -16.38 -3.22 14.72
CA ASP A 67 -15.99 -1.96 15.36
C ASP A 67 -17.22 -1.40 16.07
N ALA A 68 -17.38 -1.76 17.35
CA ALA A 68 -18.48 -1.29 18.19
C ALA A 68 -18.51 0.25 18.33
N TYR A 69 -17.47 0.96 17.88
CA TYR A 69 -17.41 2.42 17.84
C TYR A 69 -17.79 3.03 16.48
N ALA A 70 -17.94 2.25 15.41
CA ALA A 70 -18.28 2.77 14.08
C ALA A 70 -19.77 3.08 13.87
N SER A 71 -20.66 2.59 14.76
CA SER A 71 -22.11 2.80 14.59
C SER A 71 -22.57 4.26 14.82
N ASN A 72 -21.74 5.11 15.44
CA ASN A 72 -22.14 6.46 15.84
C ASN A 72 -21.56 7.62 15.00
N ASN A 73 -20.69 7.34 14.01
CA ASN A 73 -19.96 8.39 13.29
C ASN A 73 -20.04 8.28 11.75
N LEU A 74 -21.03 7.59 11.20
CA LEU A 74 -21.31 7.64 9.76
C LEU A 74 -22.21 8.86 9.47
N PRO A 75 -21.72 9.89 8.75
CA PRO A 75 -22.58 10.97 8.28
C PRO A 75 -23.55 10.45 7.21
N ASN A 76 -24.77 11.00 7.21
CA ASN A 76 -25.83 10.70 6.24
C ASN A 76 -25.38 10.88 4.78
#